data_AF-A0A514WWG5-F1
#
_entry.id   AF-A0A514WWG5-F1
#
_cell.length_a   1.000
_cell.length_b   1.000
_cell.length_c   1.000
_cell.angle_alpha   90.00
_cell.angle_beta   90.00
_cell.angle_gamma   90.00
#
_symmetry.space_group_name_H-M   'P 1'
#
loop_
_entity.id
_entity.type
_entity.pdbx_description
1 polymer ?
#
loop_
_entity_poly.entity_id
_entity_poly.type
_entity_poly.pdbx_seq_one_letter_code
_entity_poly.pdbx_strand_id
1 'polypeptide(L)'
;MKDLLDFDNLKAQIIFTNETQDEEVFHQKDLVRLFPYGLSVTGDVSRPMLLLKDEGHQYTLPVAVSPIEAGVALSQSNKTIPQSTPHRFAEMLMNSLNIEIKQAVFVEIRGAHQYLRLYISGHPQLNSLKLRADEVISFCLHMNVPVFATKNFIGRSRVMSAEVEGQIQKSQNHGPLTGKMGYLN
;
A
#
# COMPACT_ATOMS: atom_id res chain seq x y z
N MET A 1 11.51 47.17 22.08
CA MET A 1 10.50 46.11 21.84
C MET A 1 11.25 44.92 21.25
N LYS A 2 11.99 44.22 22.10
CA LYS A 2 12.65 42.95 21.82
C LYS A 2 11.68 41.91 22.35
N ASP A 3 11.19 41.04 21.47
CA ASP A 3 10.98 39.62 21.73
C ASP A 3 10.85 38.97 20.36
N LEU A 4 12.05 38.76 19.80
CA LEU A 4 12.32 37.89 18.67
C LEU A 4 11.96 36.47 19.11
N LEU A 5 10.90 35.94 18.51
CA LEU A 5 10.82 34.60 17.96
C LEU A 5 11.67 33.57 18.72
N ASP A 6 11.12 33.10 19.83
CA ASP A 6 11.62 31.94 20.56
C ASP A 6 11.27 30.66 19.76
N PHE A 7 12.11 30.36 18.77
CA PHE A 7 11.96 29.21 17.86
C PHE A 7 12.25 27.86 18.53
N ASP A 8 12.72 27.85 19.78
CA ASP A 8 13.07 26.63 20.52
C ASP A 8 11.84 25.86 21.05
N ASN A 9 10.62 26.41 20.89
CA ASN A 9 9.39 25.80 21.42
C ASN A 9 8.50 25.11 20.37
N LEU A 10 8.92 25.05 19.10
CA LEU A 10 8.26 24.23 18.08
C LEU A 10 8.69 22.76 18.23
N LYS A 11 8.33 22.15 19.35
CA LYS A 11 8.17 20.70 19.43
C LYS A 11 7.16 20.32 18.35
N ALA A 12 7.67 19.77 17.25
CA ALA A 12 6.89 19.15 16.20
C ALA A 12 5.91 18.18 16.86
N GLN A 13 4.66 18.60 17.02
CA GLN A 13 3.60 17.71 17.43
C GLN A 13 3.31 16.84 16.23
N ILE A 14 3.91 15.67 16.24
CA ILE A 14 3.62 14.57 15.36
C ILE A 14 2.17 14.14 15.67
N ILE A 15 1.22 14.67 14.90
CA ILE A 15 -0.16 14.22 14.94
C ILE A 15 -0.21 12.96 14.06
N PHE A 16 -0.14 11.79 14.70
CA PHE A 16 -0.21 10.42 14.14
C PHE A 16 1.08 9.69 13.69
N THR A 17 2.18 9.75 14.45
CA THR A 17 3.09 8.60 14.52
C THR A 17 3.39 8.23 15.96
N ASN A 18 2.71 7.20 16.45
CA ASN A 18 3.40 6.30 17.37
C ASN A 18 4.53 5.69 16.53
N GLU A 19 5.78 6.06 16.80
CA GLU A 19 6.93 5.30 16.33
C GLU A 19 6.82 3.90 16.95
N THR A 20 6.10 3.02 16.26
CA THR A 20 6.06 1.60 16.57
C THR A 20 7.43 1.04 16.20
N GLN A 21 8.07 0.31 17.13
CA GLN A 21 9.39 -0.31 16.98
C GLN A 21 9.53 -1.27 15.77
N ASP A 22 8.45 -1.49 15.01
CA ASP A 22 8.34 -2.46 13.92
C ASP A 22 8.58 -1.84 12.52
N GLU A 23 8.74 -0.53 12.39
CA GLU A 23 9.04 0.10 11.11
C GLU A 23 10.47 -0.18 10.66
N GLU A 24 10.63 -0.53 9.37
CA GLU A 24 11.94 -0.77 8.79
C GLU A 24 12.69 0.56 8.63
N VAL A 25 13.90 0.62 9.18
CA VAL A 25 14.83 1.75 8.98
C VAL A 25 15.64 1.49 7.71
N PHE A 26 15.70 2.47 6.81
CA PHE A 26 16.39 2.36 5.53
C PHE A 26 17.11 3.65 5.14
N HIS A 27 18.13 3.53 4.30
CA HIS A 27 18.69 4.66 3.57
C HIS A 27 18.14 4.70 2.14
N GLN A 28 18.14 5.88 1.52
CA GLN A 28 17.61 6.06 0.14
C GLN A 28 18.25 5.11 -0.89
N LYS A 29 19.53 4.76 -0.71
CA LYS A 29 20.27 3.82 -1.56
C LYS A 29 19.79 2.37 -1.48
N ASP A 30 19.06 2.01 -0.42
CA ASP A 30 18.58 0.65 -0.17
C ASP A 30 17.21 0.41 -0.84
N LEU A 31 16.60 1.48 -1.37
CA LEU A 31 15.27 1.46 -1.95
C LEU A 31 15.27 0.97 -3.39
N VAL A 32 14.41 0.00 -3.65
CA VAL A 32 14.07 -0.49 -4.99
C VAL A 32 12.82 0.24 -5.45
N ARG A 33 12.92 0.92 -6.59
CA ARG A 33 11.75 1.55 -7.24
C ARG A 33 10.85 0.48 -7.84
N LEU A 34 9.56 0.62 -7.63
CA LEU A 34 8.55 -0.34 -8.06
C LEU A 34 7.53 0.33 -8.98
N PHE A 35 7.09 -0.43 -9.98
CA PHE A 35 6.14 -0.01 -11.02
C PHE A 35 4.97 -0.99 -11.07
N PRO A 36 3.74 -0.52 -11.34
CA PRO A 36 2.61 -1.41 -11.55
C PRO A 36 2.88 -2.33 -12.74
N TYR A 37 2.82 -3.65 -12.50
CA TYR A 37 3.05 -4.67 -13.53
C TYR A 37 1.76 -5.37 -13.95
N GLY A 38 0.89 -5.69 -12.99
CA GLY A 38 -0.39 -6.35 -13.29
C GLY A 38 -1.17 -6.71 -12.03
N LEU A 39 -2.36 -7.27 -12.24
CA LEU A 39 -3.22 -7.79 -11.18
C LEU A 39 -3.32 -9.31 -11.31
N SER A 40 -3.16 -10.01 -10.18
CA SER A 40 -3.48 -11.43 -10.06
C SER A 40 -4.77 -11.60 -9.27
N VAL A 41 -5.64 -12.47 -9.74
CA VAL A 41 -6.93 -12.81 -9.09
C VAL A 41 -6.96 -14.30 -8.71
N THR A 42 -5.77 -14.92 -8.56
CA THR A 42 -5.65 -16.36 -8.31
C THR A 42 -6.13 -16.73 -6.91
N GLY A 43 -6.99 -17.76 -6.80
CA GLY A 43 -7.44 -18.33 -5.53
C GLY A 43 -8.79 -17.78 -5.05
N ASP A 44 -8.79 -16.54 -4.54
CA ASP A 44 -9.98 -15.87 -4.00
C ASP A 44 -10.17 -14.48 -4.62
N VAL A 45 -11.27 -14.31 -5.34
CA VAL A 45 -11.65 -13.05 -6.00
C VAL A 45 -11.84 -11.91 -4.99
N SER A 46 -12.05 -12.22 -3.70
CA SER A 46 -12.20 -11.24 -2.63
C SER A 46 -10.91 -10.49 -2.28
N ARG A 47 -9.74 -11.03 -2.64
CA ARG A 47 -8.41 -10.44 -2.38
C ARG A 47 -7.51 -10.48 -3.62
N PRO A 48 -7.77 -9.62 -4.61
CA PRO A 48 -6.85 -9.44 -5.72
C PRO A 48 -5.48 -8.94 -5.24
N MET A 49 -4.43 -9.35 -5.94
CA MET A 49 -3.05 -8.98 -5.68
C MET A 49 -2.53 -8.06 -6.78
N LEU A 50 -2.22 -6.82 -6.43
CA LEU A 50 -1.46 -5.91 -7.29
C LEU A 50 0.01 -6.32 -7.25
N LEU A 51 0.57 -6.64 -8.41
CA LEU A 51 1.97 -6.97 -8.58
C LEU A 51 2.74 -5.72 -8.98
N LEU A 52 3.67 -5.32 -8.13
CA LEU A 52 4.61 -4.24 -8.42
C LEU A 52 5.99 -4.86 -8.71
N LYS A 53 6.66 -4.40 -9.77
CA LYS A 53 8.00 -4.88 -10.15
C LYS A 53 8.99 -3.76 -10.28
N ASP A 54 10.26 -4.05 -10.06
CA ASP A 54 11.33 -3.15 -10.50
C ASP A 54 11.46 -3.15 -12.03
N GLU A 55 12.18 -2.15 -12.54
CA GLU A 55 12.43 -1.97 -13.97
C GLU A 55 13.15 -3.18 -14.60
N GLY A 56 14.08 -3.81 -13.85
CA GLY A 56 14.78 -5.00 -14.29
C GLY A 56 14.00 -6.31 -14.12
N HIS A 57 12.78 -6.25 -13.59
CA HIS A 57 11.91 -7.39 -13.27
C HIS A 57 12.56 -8.47 -12.38
N GLN A 58 13.56 -8.09 -11.58
CA GLN A 58 14.25 -8.96 -10.63
C GLN A 58 13.50 -9.11 -9.30
N TYR A 59 12.75 -8.08 -8.91
CA TYR A 59 12.00 -8.01 -7.68
C TYR A 59 10.52 -7.86 -7.99
N THR A 60 9.69 -8.64 -7.30
CA THR A 60 8.23 -8.56 -7.38
C THR A 60 7.68 -8.42 -5.98
N LEU A 61 6.97 -7.32 -5.73
CA LEU A 61 6.25 -7.04 -4.50
C LEU A 61 4.76 -7.32 -4.74
N PRO A 62 4.20 -8.36 -4.11
CA PRO A 62 2.75 -8.57 -4.09
C PRO A 62 2.11 -7.64 -3.05
N VAL A 63 1.01 -6.98 -3.44
CA VAL A 63 0.23 -6.10 -2.56
C VAL A 63 -1.23 -6.53 -2.63
N ALA A 64 -1.78 -7.02 -1.52
CA ALA A 64 -3.21 -7.31 -1.45
C ALA A 64 -3.99 -6.01 -1.54
N VAL A 65 -4.99 -5.95 -2.41
CA VAL A 65 -5.86 -4.79 -2.57
C VAL A 65 -7.32 -5.21 -2.51
N SER A 66 -8.21 -4.27 -2.17
CA SER A 66 -9.64 -4.55 -2.26
C SER A 66 -10.08 -4.67 -3.74
N PRO A 67 -11.21 -5.32 -4.04
CA PRO A 67 -11.74 -5.38 -5.41
C PRO A 67 -11.98 -4.00 -6.04
N ILE A 68 -12.39 -3.00 -5.25
CA ILE A 68 -12.60 -1.63 -5.71
C ILE A 68 -11.25 -1.02 -6.13
N GLU A 69 -10.25 -1.14 -5.26
CA GLU A 69 -8.90 -0.60 -5.48
C GLU A 69 -8.21 -1.29 -6.67
N ALA A 70 -8.43 -2.61 -6.85
CA ALA A 70 -7.98 -3.34 -8.02
C ALA A 70 -8.60 -2.79 -9.32
N GLY A 71 -9.91 -2.50 -9.31
CA GLY A 71 -10.60 -1.89 -10.45
C GLY A 71 -10.03 -0.51 -10.81
N VAL A 72 -9.73 0.30 -9.79
CA VAL A 72 -9.09 1.61 -9.97
C VAL A 72 -7.68 1.47 -10.55
N ALA A 73 -6.84 0.61 -9.96
CA ALA A 73 -5.49 0.36 -10.43
C ALA A 73 -5.46 -0.17 -11.88
N LEU A 74 -6.38 -1.07 -12.24
CA LEU A 74 -6.52 -1.56 -13.61
C LEU A 74 -6.89 -0.45 -14.59
N SER A 75 -7.88 0.37 -14.23
CA SER A 75 -8.34 1.48 -15.06
C SER A 75 -7.24 2.51 -15.29
N GLN A 76 -6.43 2.79 -14.26
CA GLN A 76 -5.28 3.70 -14.35
C GLN A 76 -4.13 3.13 -15.18
N SER A 77 -3.91 1.80 -15.14
CA SER A 77 -2.89 1.15 -15.95
C SER A 77 -3.21 1.18 -17.45
N ASN A 78 -4.50 1.32 -17.82
CA ASN A 78 -4.94 1.34 -19.20
C ASN A 78 -5.19 2.76 -19.72
N LYS A 79 -4.30 3.26 -20.57
CA LYS A 79 -4.38 4.60 -21.18
C LYS A 79 -5.60 4.81 -22.11
N THR A 80 -6.32 3.74 -22.47
CA THR A 80 -7.50 3.82 -23.36
C THR A 80 -8.82 4.02 -22.61
N ILE A 81 -8.84 3.86 -21.29
CA ILE A 81 -10.04 4.04 -20.47
C ILE A 81 -10.06 5.51 -19.97
N PRO A 82 -11.18 6.25 -20.15
CA PRO A 82 -11.31 7.59 -19.58
C PRO A 82 -11.09 7.54 -18.07
N GLN A 83 -10.12 8.31 -17.58
CA GLN A 83 -9.81 8.41 -16.16
C GLN A 83 -10.95 9.11 -15.41
N SER A 84 -12.00 8.36 -15.09
CA SER A 84 -12.87 8.69 -13.95
C SER A 84 -12.26 7.99 -12.76
N THR A 85 -11.50 8.73 -11.95
CA THR A 85 -10.86 8.14 -10.77
C THR A 85 -11.56 8.67 -9.52
N PRO A 86 -11.82 7.81 -8.52
CA PRO A 86 -12.27 8.27 -7.19
C PRO A 86 -11.26 9.25 -6.56
N HIS A 87 -10.03 9.25 -7.08
CA HIS A 87 -8.89 10.02 -6.61
C HIS A 87 -8.79 11.44 -7.17
N ARG A 88 -9.52 11.79 -8.23
CA ARG A 88 -9.43 13.12 -8.86
C ARG A 88 -9.76 14.25 -7.90
N PHE A 89 -10.77 14.06 -7.04
CA PHE A 89 -11.11 15.06 -6.03
C PHE A 89 -9.97 15.25 -5.02
N ALA A 90 -9.37 14.16 -4.55
CA ALA A 90 -8.25 14.19 -3.62
C ALA A 90 -7.02 14.88 -4.23
N GLU A 91 -6.69 14.58 -5.49
CA GLU A 91 -5.65 15.29 -6.24
C GLU A 91 -5.89 16.81 -6.29
N MET A 92 -7.10 17.22 -6.70
CA MET A 92 -7.45 18.64 -6.77
C MET A 92 -7.37 19.33 -5.41
N LEU A 93 -7.82 18.65 -4.36
CA LEU A 93 -7.74 19.15 -2.98
C LEU A 93 -6.27 19.34 -2.56
N MET A 94 -5.41 18.33 -2.75
CA MET A 94 -3.98 18.43 -2.41
C MET A 94 -3.30 19.56 -3.18
N ASN A 95 -3.55 19.66 -4.49
CA ASN A 95 -2.98 20.71 -5.33
C ASN A 95 -3.44 22.11 -4.89
N SER A 96 -4.71 22.29 -4.53
CA SER A 96 -5.22 23.59 -4.04
C SER A 96 -4.62 24.02 -2.70
N LEU A 97 -4.13 23.06 -1.92
CA LEU A 97 -3.43 23.30 -0.65
C LEU A 97 -1.91 23.39 -0.83
N ASN A 98 -1.40 23.33 -2.07
CA ASN A 98 0.03 23.24 -2.40
C ASN A 98 0.73 22.06 -1.70
N ILE A 99 0.04 20.95 -1.50
CA ILE A 99 0.58 19.73 -0.88
C ILE A 99 0.97 18.74 -1.98
N GLU A 100 2.18 18.20 -1.89
CA GLU A 100 2.71 17.23 -2.86
C GLU A 100 3.23 15.98 -2.15
N ILE A 101 2.91 14.80 -2.69
CA ILE A 101 3.49 13.53 -2.24
C ILE A 101 4.73 13.25 -3.08
N LYS A 102 5.90 13.27 -2.44
CA LYS A 102 7.20 13.11 -3.10
C LYS A 102 7.55 11.65 -3.41
N GLN A 103 7.20 10.76 -2.49
CA GLN A 103 7.41 9.32 -2.64
C GLN A 103 6.55 8.54 -1.65
N ALA A 104 6.28 7.29 -1.98
CA ALA A 104 5.62 6.32 -1.11
C ALA A 104 6.60 5.16 -0.86
N VAL A 105 6.86 4.83 0.41
CA VAL A 105 7.79 3.76 0.78
C VAL A 105 7.08 2.72 1.63
N PHE A 106 7.20 1.45 1.29
CA PHE A 106 6.72 0.36 2.14
C PHE A 106 7.60 0.24 3.39
N VAL A 107 7.00 0.36 4.58
CA VAL A 107 7.76 0.48 5.85
C VAL A 107 7.45 -0.59 6.88
N GLU A 108 6.27 -1.21 6.83
CA GLU A 108 5.82 -2.14 7.87
C GLU A 108 4.92 -3.24 7.28
N ILE A 109 5.05 -4.46 7.83
CA ILE A 109 4.12 -5.56 7.63
C ILE A 109 3.57 -5.95 9.00
N ARG A 110 2.25 -5.92 9.15
CA ARG A 110 1.57 -6.31 10.39
C ARG A 110 0.47 -7.32 10.08
N GLY A 111 0.72 -8.58 10.43
CA GLY A 111 -0.15 -9.69 10.04
C GLY A 111 -0.23 -9.82 8.52
N ALA A 112 -1.43 -9.73 7.96
CA ALA A 112 -1.68 -9.79 6.51
C ALA A 112 -1.79 -8.40 5.85
N HIS A 113 -1.30 -7.35 6.50
CA HIS A 113 -1.38 -5.96 6.03
C HIS A 113 0.00 -5.35 5.86
N GLN A 114 0.19 -4.67 4.74
CA GLN A 114 1.38 -3.88 4.44
C GLN A 114 1.05 -2.39 4.63
N TYR A 115 2.04 -1.60 5.03
CA TYR A 115 1.89 -0.17 5.25
C TYR A 115 2.86 0.64 4.39
N LEU A 116 2.35 1.76 3.86
CA LEU A 116 3.08 2.76 3.11
C LEU A 116 3.27 4.02 3.97
N ARG A 117 4.49 4.55 3.96
CA ARG A 117 4.80 5.91 4.40
C ARG A 117 4.85 6.82 3.17
N LEU A 118 3.93 7.76 3.11
CA LEU A 118 3.94 8.84 2.12
C LEU A 118 4.79 9.98 2.65
N TYR A 119 5.78 10.42 1.90
CA TYR A 119 6.57 11.61 2.22
C TYR A 119 5.97 12.81 1.52
N ILE A 120 5.66 13.85 2.28
CA ILE A 120 4.82 14.98 1.87
C ILE A 120 5.61 16.28 2.00
N SER A 121 5.42 17.19 1.04
CA SER A 121 5.89 18.58 1.13
C SER A 121 4.74 19.56 1.01
N GLY A 122 4.94 20.80 1.45
CA GLY A 122 3.97 21.89 1.34
C GLY A 122 2.99 22.02 2.51
N HIS A 123 2.88 21.00 3.37
CA HIS A 123 2.15 21.11 4.63
C HIS A 123 3.07 21.67 5.73
N PRO A 124 2.63 22.66 6.54
CA PRO A 124 3.49 23.33 7.52
C PRO A 124 3.94 22.45 8.70
N GLN A 125 3.23 21.36 8.97
CA GLN A 125 3.45 20.52 10.15
C GLN A 125 3.57 19.01 9.85
N LEU A 126 3.33 18.60 8.60
CA LEU A 126 3.22 17.19 8.23
C LEU A 126 4.23 16.88 7.13
N ASN A 127 5.25 16.11 7.49
CA ASN A 127 6.30 15.69 6.55
C ASN A 127 6.07 14.28 5.99
N SER A 128 5.24 13.47 6.65
CA SER A 128 4.90 12.14 6.20
C SER A 128 3.62 11.61 6.85
N LEU A 129 3.00 10.61 6.21
CA LEU A 129 1.81 9.93 6.70
C LEU A 129 1.94 8.42 6.48
N LYS A 130 1.61 7.62 7.49
CA LYS A 130 1.59 6.15 7.39
C LYS A 130 0.16 5.65 7.20
N LEU A 131 -0.08 4.86 6.16
CA LEU A 131 -1.38 4.32 5.78
C LEU A 131 -1.23 2.85 5.38
N ARG A 132 -2.32 2.09 5.41
CA ARG A 132 -2.29 0.73 4.84
C ARG A 132 -2.14 0.82 3.32
N ALA A 133 -1.35 -0.08 2.77
CA ALA A 133 -1.05 -0.11 1.35
C ALA A 133 -2.31 -0.33 0.51
N ASP A 134 -3.24 -1.17 0.98
CA ASP A 134 -4.48 -1.49 0.27
C ASP A 134 -5.48 -0.34 0.19
N GLU A 135 -5.30 0.70 1.01
CA GLU A 135 -6.17 1.89 1.03
C GLU A 135 -5.61 3.05 0.20
N VAL A 136 -4.31 3.04 -0.11
CA VAL A 136 -3.63 4.22 -0.68
C VAL A 136 -2.82 3.92 -1.95
N ILE A 137 -2.57 2.65 -2.29
CA ILE A 137 -1.72 2.35 -3.44
C ILE A 137 -2.33 2.83 -4.75
N SER A 138 -3.63 2.69 -4.98
CA SER A 138 -4.26 3.17 -6.21
C SER A 138 -4.30 4.70 -6.29
N PHE A 139 -4.27 5.40 -5.15
CA PHE A 139 -4.06 6.84 -5.10
C PHE A 139 -2.63 7.22 -5.50
N CYS A 140 -1.62 6.47 -5.03
CA CYS A 140 -0.23 6.67 -5.43
C CYS A 140 -0.05 6.47 -6.95
N LEU A 141 -0.72 5.45 -7.51
CA LEU A 141 -0.75 5.21 -8.96
C LEU A 141 -1.45 6.35 -9.72
N HIS A 142 -2.57 6.87 -9.19
CA HIS A 142 -3.28 8.03 -9.74
C HIS A 142 -2.36 9.23 -9.91
N MET A 143 -1.67 9.57 -8.82
CA MET A 143 -0.81 10.74 -8.69
C MET A 143 0.57 10.57 -9.32
N ASN A 144 0.86 9.41 -9.93
CA ASN A 144 2.19 9.03 -10.42
C ASN A 144 3.29 9.16 -9.35
N VAL A 145 2.95 8.90 -8.09
CA VAL A 145 3.90 8.96 -6.98
C VAL A 145 4.94 7.84 -7.12
N PRO A 146 6.24 8.13 -7.04
CA PRO A 146 7.27 7.10 -7.00
C PRO A 146 7.09 6.16 -5.80
N VAL A 147 6.91 4.86 -6.06
CA VAL A 147 6.71 3.83 -5.04
C VAL A 147 8.00 3.02 -4.84
N PHE A 148 8.37 2.77 -3.59
CA PHE A 148 9.60 2.08 -3.22
C PHE A 148 9.41 1.06 -2.10
N ALA A 149 10.32 0.10 -2.04
CA ALA A 149 10.48 -0.81 -0.90
C ALA A 149 11.94 -1.24 -0.77
N THR A 150 12.36 -1.69 0.42
CA THR A 150 13.66 -2.36 0.57
C THR A 150 13.59 -3.78 0.01
N LYS A 151 14.75 -4.37 -0.34
CA LYS A 151 14.81 -5.79 -0.74
C LYS A 151 14.32 -6.72 0.37
N ASN A 152 14.60 -6.38 1.62
CA ASN A 152 14.15 -7.13 2.80
C ASN A 152 12.62 -7.08 2.95
N PHE A 153 12.01 -5.90 2.80
CA PHE A 153 10.55 -5.76 2.76
C PHE A 153 9.92 -6.63 1.67
N ILE A 154 10.48 -6.59 0.45
CA ILE A 154 9.99 -7.39 -0.69
C ILE A 154 10.08 -8.88 -0.37
N GLY A 155 11.18 -9.34 0.22
CA GLY A 155 11.35 -10.71 0.68
C GLY A 155 10.29 -11.14 1.70
N ARG A 156 10.10 -10.35 2.77
CA ARG A 156 9.10 -10.61 3.81
C ARG A 156 7.68 -10.61 3.26
N SER A 157 7.36 -9.70 2.35
CA SER A 157 6.06 -9.63 1.70
C SER A 157 5.72 -10.88 0.89
N ARG A 158 6.69 -11.46 0.17
CA ARG A 158 6.48 -12.71 -0.57
C ARG A 158 6.15 -13.88 0.36
N VAL A 159 6.83 -13.98 1.50
CA VAL A 159 6.56 -15.01 2.52
C VAL A 159 5.16 -14.83 3.09
N MET A 160 4.82 -13.60 3.51
CA MET A 160 3.50 -13.27 4.02
C MET A 160 2.39 -13.64 3.02
N SER A 161 2.51 -13.27 1.74
CA SER A 161 1.50 -13.60 0.74
C SER A 161 1.33 -15.11 0.55
N ALA A 162 2.42 -15.88 0.53
CA ALA A 162 2.36 -17.34 0.40
C ALA A 162 1.69 -18.01 1.63
N GLU A 163 1.94 -17.49 2.84
CA GLU A 163 1.30 -17.98 4.06
C GLU A 163 -0.21 -17.74 4.05
N VAL A 164 -0.64 -16.54 3.65
CA VAL A 164 -2.07 -16.17 3.53
C VAL A 164 -2.77 -17.06 2.50
N GLU A 165 -2.17 -17.25 1.31
CA GLU A 165 -2.72 -18.15 0.29
C GLU A 165 -2.84 -19.60 0.79
N GLY A 166 -1.82 -20.10 1.50
CA GLY A 166 -1.83 -21.44 2.07
C GLY A 166 -2.91 -21.65 3.14
N GLN A 167 -3.22 -20.61 3.94
CA GLN A 167 -4.32 -20.65 4.92
C GLN A 167 -5.70 -20.67 4.26
N ILE A 168 -5.89 -19.89 3.19
CA ILE A 168 -7.13 -19.86 2.42
C ILE A 168 -7.41 -21.23 1.79
N GLN A 169 -6.40 -21.84 1.14
CA GLN A 169 -6.55 -23.17 0.53
C GLN A 169 -6.91 -24.26 1.55
N LYS A 170 -6.30 -24.24 2.75
CA LYS A 170 -6.64 -25.15 3.84
C LYS A 170 -8.08 -24.97 4.32
N SER A 171 -8.57 -23.74 4.36
CA SER A 171 -9.93 -23.42 4.81
C SER A 171 -10.98 -23.83 3.78
N GLN A 172 -10.69 -23.68 2.48
CA GLN A 172 -11.56 -24.14 1.39
C GLN A 172 -11.64 -25.66 1.29
N ASN A 173 -10.56 -26.38 1.64
CA ASN A 173 -10.54 -27.84 1.63
C ASN A 173 -11.28 -28.51 2.80
N HIS A 174 -11.70 -27.74 3.82
CA HIS A 174 -12.54 -28.23 4.94
C HIS A 174 -14.01 -27.81 4.78
N GLY A 175 -14.58 -28.02 3.58
CA GLY A 175 -16.03 -27.93 3.34
C GLY A 175 -16.83 -29.00 4.11
N PRO A 176 -18.12 -28.79 4.40
CA PRO A 176 -18.85 -29.53 5.43
C PRO A 176 -18.92 -31.02 5.11
N LEU A 177 -18.60 -31.85 6.11
CA LEU A 177 -18.82 -33.29 6.10
C LEU A 177 -20.26 -33.56 5.66
N THR A 178 -20.42 -34.14 4.48
CA THR A 178 -21.68 -34.66 3.98
C THR A 178 -22.19 -35.70 4.97
N GLY A 179 -23.16 -35.29 5.80
CA GLY A 179 -23.96 -36.22 6.56
C GLY A 179 -24.63 -37.17 5.58
N LYS A 180 -24.17 -38.42 5.55
CA LYS A 180 -24.90 -39.53 4.93
C LYS A 180 -26.27 -39.62 5.62
N MET A 181 -27.29 -39.00 5.02
CA MET A 181 -28.68 -39.33 5.31
C MET A 181 -28.91 -40.72 4.71
N GLY A 182 -28.81 -41.74 5.56
CA GLY A 182 -29.16 -43.10 5.18
C GLY A 182 -30.65 -43.18 4.87
N TYR A 183 -30.98 -43.49 3.61
CA TYR A 183 -32.30 -44.00 3.28
C TYR A 183 -32.37 -45.44 3.80
N LEU A 184 -33.14 -45.64 4.86
CA LEU A 184 -33.59 -46.96 5.28
C LEU A 184 -34.79 -47.35 4.41
N ASN A 185 -34.70 -48.54 3.82
CA ASN A 185 -35.81 -49.24 3.16
C ASN A 185 -36.87 -49.67 4.18
#